data_AF-A0A6I9QRD8-F1
#
_entry.id   AF-A0A6I9QRD8-F1
#
_cell.length_a   1.000
_cell.length_b   1.000
_cell.length_c   1.000
_cell.angle_alpha   90.00
_cell.angle_beta   90.00
_cell.angle_gamma   90.00
#
_symmetry.space_group_name_H-M   'P 1'
#
loop_
_entity.id
_entity.type
_entity.pdbx_description
1 polymer ?
#
loop_
_entity_poly.entity_id
_entity_poly.type
_entity_poly.pdbx_seq_one_letter_code
_entity_poly.pdbx_strand_id
1 'polypeptide(L)'
;MFFMSVSAATVSSMSTVEMEVFSNSQLVVLAILMLIGGELFSSTLGLQFRKEQLKQQAMTTSCVESVASSSPDIEDDQFEMESSAASDPDHIEAGMVGSQSHLIDSKDLKYNAITYLAYVIMGYLLLMHVAGFVSVIVYISLVRSARTVLKDKGIGILMFSLFTTISSFSNVGFIPTNENMLVFKKNSGLLLLIIPQVLLGNTMFPSCLRFLLWVLKSMTRRAEFEYMLKNSQEIGYSHLLPHLPSLLLFVTVVLFVVIQLIFFCALEWHSEALSGMNFYQKVIAAMFLSVNSRHAGESIADLSSLSPAILVLFAIMMLDLSTYSILFYHRLLLV
;
A
#
# COMPACT_ATOMS: atom_id res chain seq x y z
N MET A 1 16.70 -10.30 -20.16
CA MET A 1 15.34 -10.72 -19.76
C MET A 1 15.24 -11.17 -18.31
N PHE A 2 15.99 -12.19 -17.90
CA PHE A 2 15.95 -12.68 -16.51
C PHE A 2 16.23 -11.56 -15.48
N PHE A 3 17.30 -10.79 -15.69
CA PHE A 3 17.63 -9.64 -14.84
C PHE A 3 16.47 -8.63 -14.71
N MET A 4 15.86 -8.25 -15.84
CA MET A 4 14.71 -7.32 -15.85
C MET A 4 13.50 -7.87 -15.09
N SER A 5 13.24 -9.16 -15.22
CA SER A 5 12.11 -9.82 -14.54
C SER A 5 12.33 -9.85 -13.03
N VAL A 6 13.56 -10.18 -12.59
CA VAL A 6 13.94 -10.12 -11.18
C VAL A 6 13.83 -8.69 -10.67
N SER A 7 14.36 -7.70 -11.41
CA SER A 7 14.30 -6.30 -11.00
C SER A 7 12.87 -5.77 -10.86
N ALA A 8 11.97 -6.13 -11.79
CA ALA A 8 10.56 -5.79 -11.72
C ALA A 8 9.88 -6.46 -10.50
N ALA A 9 10.16 -7.74 -10.26
CA ALA A 9 9.59 -8.49 -9.14
C ALA A 9 10.13 -8.02 -7.77
N THR A 10 11.37 -7.50 -7.71
CA THR A 10 11.95 -6.93 -6.49
C THR A 10 11.73 -5.42 -6.38
N VAL A 11 11.01 -4.80 -7.31
CA VAL A 11 10.72 -3.35 -7.31
C VAL A 11 12.01 -2.51 -7.22
N SER A 12 13.07 -2.91 -7.96
CA SER A 12 14.39 -2.26 -7.87
C SER A 12 14.73 -1.30 -9.00
N SER A 13 13.92 -1.28 -10.07
CA SER A 13 14.08 -0.40 -11.24
C SER A 13 15.41 -0.49 -12.01
N MET A 14 16.23 -1.52 -11.80
CA MET A 14 17.51 -1.64 -12.49
C MET A 14 17.29 -2.21 -13.89
N SER A 15 17.70 -1.45 -14.90
CA SER A 15 17.59 -1.88 -16.29
C SER A 15 18.95 -2.21 -16.91
N THR A 16 19.02 -3.33 -17.63
CA THR A 16 20.17 -3.70 -18.49
C THR A 16 19.81 -3.72 -19.97
N VAL A 17 18.52 -3.53 -20.29
CA VAL A 17 17.99 -3.56 -21.66
C VAL A 17 17.06 -2.38 -21.83
N GLU A 18 17.18 -1.69 -22.96
CA GLU A 18 16.28 -0.62 -23.36
C GLU A 18 14.80 -1.05 -23.31
N MET A 19 13.94 -0.18 -22.76
CA MET A 19 12.53 -0.49 -22.55
C MET A 19 11.74 -0.55 -23.87
N GLU A 20 12.16 0.22 -24.87
CA GLU A 20 11.51 0.28 -26.19
C GLU A 20 11.75 -0.98 -27.03
N VAL A 21 12.72 -1.81 -26.66
CA VAL A 21 12.99 -3.10 -27.33
C VAL A 21 11.95 -4.16 -26.95
N PHE A 22 11.23 -3.97 -25.84
CA PHE A 22 10.23 -4.94 -25.39
C PHE A 22 8.94 -4.87 -26.21
N SER A 23 8.45 -6.05 -26.58
CA SER A 23 7.10 -6.18 -27.15
C SER A 23 6.03 -5.84 -26.10
N ASN A 24 4.83 -5.47 -26.57
CA ASN A 24 3.68 -5.20 -25.68
C ASN A 24 3.38 -6.36 -24.72
N SER A 25 3.50 -7.61 -25.17
CA SER A 25 3.30 -8.78 -24.31
C SER A 25 4.34 -8.87 -23.20
N GLN A 26 5.61 -8.55 -23.49
CA GLN A 26 6.68 -8.52 -22.50
C GLN A 26 6.51 -7.38 -21.49
N LEU A 27 6.07 -6.20 -21.94
CA LEU A 27 5.72 -5.09 -21.05
C LEU A 27 4.57 -5.46 -20.12
N VAL A 28 3.55 -6.17 -20.61
CA VAL A 28 2.45 -6.68 -19.76
C VAL A 28 2.98 -7.68 -18.72
N VAL A 29 3.86 -8.60 -19.10
CA VAL A 29 4.49 -9.54 -18.15
C VAL A 29 5.27 -8.78 -17.08
N LEU A 30 6.09 -7.80 -17.47
CA LEU A 30 6.81 -6.95 -16.51
C LEU A 30 5.84 -6.18 -15.61
N ALA A 31 4.74 -5.64 -16.14
CA ALA A 31 3.72 -4.96 -15.33
C ALA A 31 3.07 -5.89 -14.30
N ILE A 32 2.79 -7.15 -14.66
CA ILE A 32 2.27 -8.14 -13.71
C ILE A 32 3.32 -8.45 -12.63
N LEU A 33 4.59 -8.59 -12.99
CA LEU A 33 5.68 -8.81 -12.02
C LEU A 33 5.83 -7.62 -11.06
N MET A 34 5.74 -6.39 -11.58
CA MET A 34 5.75 -5.15 -10.79
C MET A 34 4.57 -5.07 -9.82
N LEU A 35 3.38 -5.51 -10.25
CA LEU A 35 2.21 -5.55 -9.39
C LEU A 35 2.37 -6.60 -8.28
N ILE A 36 2.82 -7.81 -8.63
CA ILE A 36 3.01 -8.91 -7.65
C ILE A 36 4.13 -8.58 -6.66
N GLY A 37 5.24 -8.03 -7.16
CA GLY A 37 6.38 -7.60 -6.34
C GLY A 37 6.09 -6.41 -5.43
N GLY A 38 5.05 -5.63 -5.75
CA GLY A 38 4.59 -4.53 -4.92
C GLY A 38 4.15 -5.01 -3.53
N GLU A 39 4.65 -4.33 -2.50
CA GLU A 39 4.40 -4.65 -1.10
C GLU A 39 2.89 -4.73 -0.79
N LEU A 40 2.11 -3.80 -1.36
CA LEU A 40 0.66 -3.73 -1.15
C LEU A 40 -0.09 -4.94 -1.69
N PHE A 41 0.27 -5.40 -2.88
CA PHE A 41 -0.40 -6.54 -3.49
C PHE A 41 -0.05 -7.83 -2.75
N SER A 42 1.24 -8.05 -2.48
CA SER A 42 1.72 -9.19 -1.69
C SER A 42 1.07 -9.24 -0.30
N SER A 43 0.96 -8.10 0.38
CA SER A 43 0.31 -7.98 1.68
C SER A 43 -1.20 -8.25 1.63
N THR A 44 -1.88 -7.80 0.56
CA THR A 44 -3.31 -8.06 0.34
C THR A 44 -3.57 -9.55 0.09
N LEU A 45 -2.74 -10.21 -0.72
CA LEU A 45 -2.82 -11.66 -0.92
C LEU A 45 -2.65 -12.42 0.41
N GLY A 46 -1.67 -12.03 1.23
CA GLY A 46 -1.49 -12.60 2.56
C GLY A 46 -2.71 -12.47 3.45
N LEU A 47 -3.41 -11.32 3.39
CA LEU A 47 -4.65 -11.08 4.13
C LEU A 47 -5.79 -12.00 3.65
N GLN A 48 -5.92 -12.22 2.33
CA GLN A 48 -6.93 -13.14 1.78
C GLN A 48 -6.69 -14.59 2.23
N PHE A 49 -5.44 -15.05 2.21
CA PHE A 49 -5.11 -16.39 2.73
C PHE A 49 -5.44 -16.52 4.22
N ARG A 50 -5.14 -15.49 5.03
CA ARG A 50 -5.49 -15.48 6.45
C ARG A 50 -7.00 -15.52 6.67
N LYS A 51 -7.77 -14.78 5.87
CA LYS A 51 -9.24 -14.81 5.91
C LYS A 51 -9.78 -16.23 5.67
N GLU A 52 -9.26 -16.93 4.66
CA GLU A 52 -9.68 -18.31 4.36
C GLU A 52 -9.26 -19.29 5.47
N GLN A 53 -8.08 -19.12 6.07
CA GLN A 53 -7.65 -19.91 7.23
C GLN A 53 -8.58 -19.72 8.44
N LEU A 54 -8.94 -18.48 8.75
CA LEU A 54 -9.88 -18.16 9.85
C LEU A 54 -11.27 -18.76 9.59
N LYS A 55 -11.73 -18.73 8.33
CA LYS A 55 -12.99 -19.35 7.92
C LYS A 55 -12.97 -20.87 8.15
N GLN A 56 -11.89 -21.55 7.79
CA GLN A 56 -11.73 -22.99 8.02
C GLN A 56 -11.68 -23.35 9.51
N GLN A 57 -10.99 -22.56 10.32
CA GLN A 57 -10.93 -22.75 11.77
C GLN A 57 -12.31 -22.58 12.43
N ALA A 58 -13.06 -21.55 12.03
CA ALA A 58 -14.42 -21.32 12.53
C ALA A 58 -15.36 -22.49 12.18
N MET A 59 -15.30 -22.98 10.94
CA MET A 59 -16.09 -24.14 10.50
C MET A 59 -15.76 -25.40 11.31
N THR A 60 -14.47 -25.67 11.52
CA THR A 60 -14.00 -26.84 12.29
C THR A 60 -14.44 -26.78 13.76
N THR A 61 -14.40 -25.59 14.38
CA THR A 61 -14.80 -25.39 15.77
C THR A 61 -16.30 -25.62 15.95
N SER A 62 -17.13 -25.11 15.02
CA SER A 62 -18.58 -25.34 15.06
C SER A 62 -18.95 -26.83 14.93
N CYS A 63 -18.21 -27.59 14.10
CA CYS A 63 -18.41 -29.03 13.98
C CYS A 63 -18.10 -29.74 15.32
N VAL A 64 -17.00 -29.37 15.99
CA VAL A 64 -16.62 -29.98 17.28
C VAL A 64 -17.65 -29.66 18.38
N GLU A 65 -18.13 -28.43 18.46
CA GLU A 65 -19.19 -28.03 19.40
C GLU A 65 -20.53 -28.75 19.12
N SER A 66 -20.89 -28.92 17.85
CA SER A 66 -22.10 -29.66 17.45
C SER A 66 -22.04 -31.15 17.79
N VAL A 67 -20.84 -31.76 17.73
CA VAL A 67 -20.63 -33.16 18.12
C VAL A 67 -20.64 -33.31 19.63
N ALA A 68 -19.98 -32.40 20.36
CA ALA A 68 -19.96 -32.41 21.83
C ALA A 68 -21.37 -32.26 22.43
N SER A 69 -22.22 -31.42 21.85
CA SER A 69 -23.62 -31.23 22.25
C SER A 69 -24.58 -32.35 21.80
N SER A 70 -24.11 -33.31 21.00
CA SER A 70 -24.91 -34.45 20.52
C SER A 70 -24.58 -35.78 21.22
N SER A 71 -23.75 -35.75 22.27
CA SER A 71 -23.46 -36.92 23.10
C SER A 71 -24.70 -37.27 23.94
N PRO A 72 -25.21 -38.52 23.94
CA PRO A 72 -26.37 -38.88 24.74
C PRO A 72 -26.00 -38.89 26.23
N ASP A 73 -26.82 -38.24 27.06
CA ASP A 73 -26.81 -38.40 28.51
C ASP A 73 -26.99 -39.89 28.83
N ILE A 74 -25.92 -40.52 29.33
CA ILE A 74 -26.02 -41.82 29.96
C ILE A 74 -26.52 -41.53 31.38
N GLU A 75 -27.82 -41.75 31.59
CA GLU A 75 -28.40 -41.92 32.92
C GLU A 75 -27.66 -43.05 33.63
N ASP A 76 -26.77 -42.71 34.57
CA ASP A 76 -26.21 -43.68 35.51
C ASP A 76 -26.97 -43.52 36.83
N ASP A 77 -27.93 -44.41 36.98
CA ASP A 77 -28.81 -44.58 38.12
C ASP A 77 -28.05 -45.34 39.21
N GLN A 78 -27.57 -44.66 40.27
CA GLN A 78 -27.02 -45.36 41.44
C GLN A 78 -27.07 -44.57 42.76
N PHE A 79 -28.08 -44.94 43.55
CA PHE A 79 -28.12 -45.17 45.01
C PHE A 79 -27.59 -44.10 46.00
N GLU A 80 -28.54 -43.66 46.82
CA GLU A 80 -28.40 -42.84 48.04
C GLU A 80 -27.53 -43.48 49.12
N MET A 81 -26.77 -42.64 49.85
CA MET A 81 -26.64 -42.77 51.30
C MET A 81 -26.41 -41.40 51.96
N GLU A 82 -27.34 -41.05 52.86
CA GLU A 82 -27.40 -39.85 53.69
C GLU A 82 -26.14 -39.56 54.52
N SER A 83 -25.79 -38.27 54.62
CA SER A 83 -25.32 -37.68 55.88
C SER A 83 -25.64 -36.17 55.90
N SER A 84 -26.51 -35.80 56.82
CA SER A 84 -27.10 -34.49 57.08
C SER A 84 -26.14 -33.47 57.72
N ALA A 85 -26.15 -32.23 57.21
CA ALA A 85 -26.10 -30.98 58.00
C ALA A 85 -26.54 -29.78 57.11
N ALA A 86 -27.48 -28.98 57.61
CA ALA A 86 -28.19 -27.92 56.88
C ALA A 86 -27.58 -26.52 57.06
N SER A 87 -28.11 -25.57 56.25
CA SER A 87 -27.95 -24.08 56.12
C SER A 87 -26.93 -23.67 55.03
N ASP A 88 -27.24 -22.95 53.94
CA ASP A 88 -28.17 -21.82 53.66
C ASP A 88 -28.41 -21.73 52.12
N PRO A 89 -29.54 -21.22 51.59
CA PRO A 89 -29.74 -21.02 50.16
C PRO A 89 -29.61 -19.53 49.81
N ASP A 90 -28.55 -19.14 49.11
CA ASP A 90 -28.53 -17.97 48.21
C ASP A 90 -27.12 -17.77 47.67
N HIS A 91 -26.81 -18.30 46.48
CA HIS A 91 -25.85 -17.65 45.59
C HIS A 91 -26.10 -18.06 44.13
N ILE A 92 -26.45 -17.04 43.36
CA ILE A 92 -26.72 -17.00 41.93
C ILE A 92 -25.48 -17.48 41.15
N GLU A 93 -25.58 -18.63 40.47
CA GLU A 93 -24.67 -18.99 39.38
C GLU A 93 -25.04 -18.18 38.12
N ALA A 94 -24.42 -17.01 37.97
CA ALA A 94 -24.44 -16.22 36.73
C ALA A 94 -23.02 -15.86 36.26
N GLY A 95 -22.04 -16.73 36.53
CA GLY A 95 -20.61 -16.46 36.28
C GLY A 95 -20.02 -17.02 34.97
N MET A 96 -20.59 -18.09 34.40
CA MET A 96 -19.94 -18.83 33.30
C MET A 96 -20.48 -18.56 31.89
N VAL A 97 -21.72 -18.05 31.76
CA VAL A 97 -22.36 -17.80 30.46
C VAL A 97 -21.94 -16.45 29.84
N GLY A 98 -21.59 -15.46 30.67
CA GLY A 98 -21.18 -14.12 30.20
C GLY A 98 -19.79 -14.09 29.54
N SER A 99 -18.88 -14.98 29.94
CA SER A 99 -17.50 -14.99 29.43
C SER A 99 -17.40 -15.67 28.06
N GLN A 100 -18.15 -16.75 27.83
CA GLN A 100 -18.20 -17.43 26.53
C GLN A 100 -18.90 -16.60 25.45
N SER A 101 -20.04 -15.96 25.77
CA SER A 101 -20.78 -15.12 24.82
C SER A 101 -19.97 -13.91 24.34
N HIS A 102 -19.23 -13.25 25.24
CA HIS A 102 -18.35 -12.13 24.89
C HIS A 102 -17.12 -12.56 24.07
N LEU A 103 -16.61 -13.77 24.28
CA LEU A 103 -15.51 -14.37 23.50
C LEU A 103 -15.94 -14.77 22.09
N ILE A 104 -17.19 -15.21 21.90
CA ILE A 104 -17.75 -15.55 20.59
C ILE A 104 -18.02 -14.28 19.78
N ASP A 105 -18.68 -13.28 20.38
CA ASP A 105 -18.98 -11.99 19.73
C ASP A 105 -17.72 -11.24 19.28
N SER A 106 -16.66 -11.26 20.10
CA SER A 106 -15.37 -10.66 19.74
C SER A 106 -14.63 -11.36 18.59
N LYS A 107 -14.76 -12.70 18.48
CA LYS A 107 -14.18 -13.47 17.36
C LYS A 107 -14.94 -13.22 16.05
N ASP A 108 -16.26 -13.18 16.10
CA ASP A 108 -17.11 -12.90 14.94
C ASP A 108 -16.90 -11.46 14.44
N LEU A 109 -16.82 -10.50 15.36
CA LEU A 109 -16.50 -9.10 15.03
C LEU A 109 -15.12 -8.98 14.37
N LYS A 110 -14.11 -9.68 14.89
CA LYS A 110 -12.75 -9.70 14.32
C LYS A 110 -12.73 -10.34 12.93
N TYR A 111 -13.42 -11.46 12.71
CA TYR A 111 -13.52 -12.09 11.39
C TYR A 111 -14.19 -11.17 10.37
N ASN A 112 -15.29 -10.53 10.76
CA ASN A 112 -16.00 -9.57 9.93
C ASN A 112 -15.12 -8.36 9.62
N ALA A 113 -14.42 -7.81 10.60
CA ALA A 113 -13.47 -6.71 10.42
C ALA A 113 -12.37 -7.05 9.40
N ILE A 114 -11.72 -8.22 9.52
CA ILE A 114 -10.70 -8.67 8.57
C ILE A 114 -11.29 -8.82 7.15
N THR A 115 -12.51 -9.35 7.06
CA THR A 115 -13.21 -9.53 5.80
C THR A 115 -13.51 -8.18 5.12
N TYR A 116 -14.05 -7.21 5.85
CA TYR A 116 -14.27 -5.86 5.33
C TYR A 116 -12.97 -5.15 5.00
N LEU A 117 -11.93 -5.30 5.81
CA LEU A 117 -10.61 -4.74 5.53
C LEU A 117 -10.08 -5.21 4.18
N ALA A 118 -10.19 -6.51 3.90
CA ALA A 118 -9.78 -7.08 2.63
C ALA A 118 -10.55 -6.50 1.43
N TYR A 119 -11.87 -6.28 1.57
CA TYR A 119 -12.67 -5.60 0.54
C TYR A 119 -12.29 -4.13 0.35
N VAL A 120 -12.03 -3.39 1.44
CA VAL A 120 -11.60 -1.99 1.38
C VAL A 120 -10.26 -1.86 0.66
N ILE A 121 -9.29 -2.73 0.96
CA ILE A 121 -7.97 -2.70 0.33
C ILE A 121 -8.08 -3.07 -1.16
N MET A 122 -8.85 -4.10 -1.52
CA MET A 122 -9.10 -4.44 -2.92
C MET A 122 -9.77 -3.30 -3.68
N GLY A 123 -10.77 -2.65 -3.06
CA GLY A 123 -11.43 -1.48 -3.62
C GLY A 123 -10.47 -0.30 -3.81
N TYR A 124 -9.58 -0.05 -2.84
CA TYR A 124 -8.55 0.97 -2.92
C TYR A 124 -7.59 0.71 -4.10
N LEU A 125 -7.04 -0.50 -4.20
CA LEU A 125 -6.11 -0.87 -5.27
C LEU A 125 -6.78 -0.72 -6.64
N LEU A 126 -8.00 -1.21 -6.80
CA LEU A 126 -8.75 -1.09 -8.04
C LEU A 126 -9.03 0.37 -8.40
N LEU A 127 -9.52 1.16 -7.43
CA LEU A 127 -9.84 2.57 -7.63
C LEU A 127 -8.60 3.37 -8.07
N MET A 128 -7.47 3.18 -7.37
CA MET A 128 -6.24 3.90 -7.67
C MET A 128 -5.67 3.55 -9.04
N HIS A 129 -5.66 2.27 -9.42
CA HIS A 129 -5.19 1.85 -10.75
C HIS A 129 -6.12 2.31 -11.87
N VAL A 130 -7.44 2.19 -11.71
CA VAL A 130 -8.40 2.65 -12.71
C VAL A 130 -8.34 4.17 -12.86
N ALA A 131 -8.30 4.91 -11.75
CA ALA A 131 -8.21 6.36 -11.76
C ALA A 131 -6.89 6.84 -12.39
N GLY A 132 -5.75 6.24 -12.04
CA GLY A 132 -4.45 6.55 -12.64
C GLY A 132 -4.42 6.24 -14.14
N PHE A 133 -4.86 5.05 -14.53
CA PHE A 133 -4.91 4.62 -15.92
C PHE A 133 -5.76 5.56 -16.79
N VAL A 134 -6.98 5.86 -16.33
CA VAL A 134 -7.89 6.79 -17.02
C VAL A 134 -7.28 8.19 -17.08
N SER A 135 -6.68 8.68 -16.00
CA SER A 135 -6.07 10.01 -15.96
C SER A 135 -4.93 10.15 -16.97
N VAL A 136 -4.04 9.17 -17.08
CA VAL A 136 -2.93 9.17 -18.05
C VAL A 136 -3.46 9.08 -19.49
N ILE A 137 -4.45 8.23 -19.76
CA ILE A 137 -5.09 8.14 -21.09
C ILE A 137 -5.70 9.48 -21.50
N VAL A 138 -6.49 10.07 -20.59
CA VAL A 138 -7.16 11.35 -20.86
C VAL A 138 -6.12 12.42 -21.12
N TYR A 139 -5.06 12.51 -20.32
CA TYR A 139 -4.00 13.48 -20.51
C TYR A 139 -3.30 13.35 -21.87
N ILE A 140 -2.83 12.14 -22.23
CA ILE A 140 -2.16 11.90 -23.50
C ILE A 140 -3.12 12.11 -24.68
N SER A 141 -4.41 11.87 -24.47
CA SER A 141 -5.43 12.14 -25.48
C SER A 141 -5.65 13.64 -25.68
N LEU A 142 -5.64 14.45 -24.62
CA LEU A 142 -5.86 15.89 -24.71
C LEU A 142 -4.60 16.66 -25.16
N VAL A 143 -3.41 16.21 -24.74
CA VAL A 143 -2.16 16.94 -24.98
C VAL A 143 -1.42 16.38 -26.19
N ARG A 144 -1.46 17.12 -27.30
CA ARG A 144 -0.80 16.74 -28.57
C ARG A 144 0.70 16.47 -28.41
N SER A 145 1.41 17.28 -27.63
CA SER A 145 2.84 17.11 -27.36
C SER A 145 3.17 15.71 -26.84
N ALA A 146 2.49 15.28 -25.76
CA ALA A 146 2.69 13.96 -25.19
C ALA A 146 2.29 12.85 -26.16
N ARG A 147 1.18 13.03 -26.90
CA ARG A 147 0.73 12.06 -27.91
C ARG A 147 1.76 11.87 -29.03
N THR A 148 2.37 12.95 -29.52
CA THR A 148 3.37 12.89 -30.58
C THR A 148 4.61 12.14 -30.11
N VAL A 149 5.10 12.41 -28.89
CA VAL A 149 6.23 11.66 -28.30
C VAL A 149 5.99 10.15 -28.30
N LEU A 150 4.79 9.69 -27.90
CA LEU A 150 4.45 8.27 -27.93
C LEU A 150 4.39 7.70 -29.36
N LYS A 151 3.83 8.46 -30.30
CA LYS A 151 3.76 8.04 -31.71
C LYS A 151 5.15 7.90 -32.33
N ASP A 152 6.03 8.85 -32.06
CA ASP A 152 7.40 8.87 -32.58
C ASP A 152 8.21 7.69 -32.03
N LYS A 153 7.95 7.29 -30.78
CA LYS A 153 8.54 6.10 -30.15
C LYS A 153 7.82 4.78 -30.48
N GLY A 154 6.73 4.82 -31.25
CA GLY A 154 5.95 3.62 -31.60
C GLY A 154 5.21 2.97 -30.42
N ILE A 155 5.00 3.68 -29.32
CA ILE A 155 4.36 3.15 -28.11
C ILE A 155 2.86 3.45 -28.14
N GLY A 156 2.04 2.42 -27.92
CA GLY A 156 0.59 2.58 -27.82
C GLY A 156 0.16 3.33 -26.55
N ILE A 157 -0.80 4.24 -26.68
CA ILE A 157 -1.32 5.07 -25.56
C ILE A 157 -1.83 4.18 -24.40
N LEU A 158 -2.56 3.12 -24.72
CA LEU A 158 -3.09 2.19 -23.72
C LEU A 158 -1.98 1.46 -22.97
N MET A 159 -0.97 0.96 -23.70
CA MET A 159 0.16 0.24 -23.09
C MET A 159 1.00 1.16 -22.21
N PHE A 160 1.31 2.37 -22.69
CA PHE A 160 2.00 3.36 -21.88
C PHE A 160 1.23 3.67 -20.60
N SER A 161 -0.06 3.98 -20.73
CA SER A 161 -0.88 4.37 -19.59
C SER A 161 -1.01 3.25 -18.57
N LEU A 162 -1.21 2.00 -19.00
CA LEU A 162 -1.30 0.85 -18.11
C LEU A 162 0.02 0.61 -17.38
N PHE A 163 1.12 0.56 -18.13
CA PHE A 163 2.43 0.24 -17.60
C PHE A 163 2.94 1.32 -16.65
N THR A 164 2.87 2.59 -17.06
CA THR A 164 3.21 3.72 -16.19
C THR A 164 2.36 3.70 -14.93
N THR A 165 1.06 3.44 -15.06
CA THR A 165 0.18 3.42 -13.88
C THR A 165 0.61 2.38 -12.85
N ILE A 166 0.85 1.14 -13.30
CA ILE A 166 1.26 0.05 -12.42
C ILE A 166 2.65 0.33 -11.84
N SER A 167 3.59 0.77 -12.66
CA SER A 167 4.96 1.07 -12.23
C SER A 167 5.01 2.20 -11.19
N SER A 168 4.34 3.33 -11.45
CA SER A 168 4.30 4.46 -10.53
C SER A 168 3.62 4.10 -9.21
N PHE A 169 2.50 3.38 -9.27
CA PHE A 169 1.76 2.98 -8.06
C PHE A 169 2.51 1.92 -7.24
N SER A 170 3.17 0.96 -7.90
CA SER A 170 4.03 -0.03 -7.23
C SER A 170 5.39 0.52 -6.86
N ASN A 171 5.67 1.81 -7.11
CA ASN A 171 6.93 2.45 -6.75
C ASN A 171 8.15 1.82 -7.44
N VAL A 172 7.98 1.28 -8.65
CA VAL A 172 9.03 0.54 -9.38
C VAL A 172 9.96 1.45 -10.15
N GLY A 173 9.46 2.36 -10.98
CA GLY A 173 10.30 3.32 -11.72
C GLY A 173 10.62 2.99 -13.16
N PHE A 174 10.13 1.86 -13.65
CA PHE A 174 10.18 1.55 -15.07
C PHE A 174 9.12 2.31 -15.84
N ILE A 175 9.51 2.91 -16.95
CA ILE A 175 8.60 3.54 -17.91
C ILE A 175 8.91 2.94 -19.29
N PRO A 176 7.92 2.79 -20.20
CA PRO A 176 8.13 2.14 -21.51
C PRO A 176 9.03 2.90 -22.49
N THR A 177 9.63 4.00 -22.05
CA THR A 177 10.55 4.84 -22.82
C THR A 177 11.98 4.63 -22.32
N ASN A 178 12.95 4.65 -23.22
CA ASN A 178 14.35 4.40 -22.90
C ASN A 178 14.93 5.43 -21.92
N GLU A 179 14.53 6.69 -22.06
CA GLU A 179 15.00 7.80 -21.24
C GLU A 179 14.09 8.05 -20.02
N ASN A 180 13.23 7.09 -19.66
CA ASN A 180 12.24 7.25 -18.60
C ASN A 180 11.34 8.49 -18.85
N MET A 181 10.95 9.23 -17.82
CA MET A 181 10.11 10.42 -17.93
C MET A 181 10.82 11.66 -18.51
N LEU A 182 12.12 11.59 -18.85
CA LEU A 182 12.89 12.70 -19.43
C LEU A 182 12.24 13.25 -20.70
N VAL A 183 11.69 12.38 -21.55
CA VAL A 183 11.00 12.80 -22.79
C VAL A 183 9.72 13.59 -22.54
N PHE A 184 9.18 13.50 -21.32
CA PHE A 184 8.02 14.25 -20.87
C PHE A 184 8.37 15.44 -19.97
N LYS A 185 9.65 15.84 -19.86
CA LYS A 185 10.06 16.94 -18.94
C LYS A 185 9.32 18.26 -19.14
N LYS A 186 8.88 18.57 -20.37
CA LYS A 186 8.07 19.77 -20.69
C LYS A 186 6.57 19.59 -20.44
N ASN A 187 6.10 18.36 -20.28
CA ASN A 187 4.69 17.99 -20.13
C ASN A 187 4.32 17.92 -18.63
N SER A 188 4.36 19.07 -17.95
CA SER A 188 4.17 19.16 -16.49
C SER A 188 2.85 18.57 -15.98
N GLY A 189 1.78 18.58 -16.79
CA GLY A 189 0.52 17.99 -16.39
C GLY A 189 0.60 16.46 -16.23
N LEU A 190 1.41 15.77 -17.05
CA LEU A 190 1.63 14.32 -16.87
C LEU A 190 2.38 14.06 -15.56
N LEU A 191 3.43 14.82 -15.31
CA LEU A 191 4.23 14.71 -14.08
C LEU A 191 3.36 14.95 -12.83
N LEU A 192 2.49 15.96 -12.87
CA LEU A 192 1.58 16.27 -11.78
C LEU A 192 0.55 15.17 -11.53
N LEU A 193 0.12 14.44 -12.57
CA LEU A 193 -0.78 13.29 -12.42
C LEU A 193 -0.06 12.07 -11.80
N ILE A 194 1.22 11.88 -12.11
CA ILE A 194 2.01 10.74 -11.63
C ILE A 194 2.46 10.93 -10.17
N ILE A 195 2.81 12.14 -9.75
CA ILE A 195 3.23 12.45 -8.36
C ILE A 195 2.28 11.87 -7.29
N PRO A 196 0.96 12.16 -7.29
CA PRO A 196 0.05 11.61 -6.29
C PRO A 196 -0.06 10.09 -6.41
N GLN A 197 0.09 9.52 -7.60
CA GLN A 197 0.04 8.09 -7.80
C GLN A 197 1.23 7.36 -7.16
N VAL A 198 2.43 7.94 -7.26
CA VAL A 198 3.64 7.45 -6.59
C VAL A 198 3.51 7.54 -5.06
N LEU A 199 2.93 8.63 -4.54
CA LEU A 199 2.75 8.83 -3.11
C LEU A 199 1.69 7.90 -2.53
N LEU A 200 0.53 7.78 -3.19
CA LEU A 200 -0.59 6.93 -2.79
C LEU A 200 -0.33 5.43 -2.99
N GLY A 201 0.78 5.09 -3.66
CA GLY A 201 1.31 3.73 -3.76
C GLY A 201 1.82 3.19 -2.43
N ASN A 202 2.89 2.41 -2.48
CA ASN A 202 3.44 1.69 -1.32
C ASN A 202 3.78 2.63 -0.15
N THR A 203 4.22 3.86 -0.46
CA THR A 203 4.76 4.80 0.53
C THR A 203 3.72 5.29 1.53
N MET A 204 2.64 5.93 1.07
CA MET A 204 1.64 6.54 1.97
C MET A 204 0.42 5.66 2.20
N PHE A 205 0.40 4.45 1.65
CA PHE A 205 -0.74 3.54 1.82
C PHE A 205 -1.20 3.36 3.27
N PRO A 206 -0.34 3.15 4.29
CA PRO A 206 -0.80 3.03 5.68
C PRO A 206 -1.62 4.24 6.15
N SER A 207 -1.16 5.45 5.79
CA SER A 207 -1.84 6.71 6.15
C SER A 207 -3.14 6.89 5.39
N CYS A 208 -3.14 6.58 4.09
CA CYS A 208 -4.31 6.68 3.23
C CYS A 208 -5.38 5.65 3.60
N LEU A 209 -4.98 4.41 3.89
CA LEU A 209 -5.86 3.35 4.36
C LEU A 209 -6.55 3.75 5.67
N ARG A 210 -5.79 4.28 6.64
CA ARG A 210 -6.37 4.73 7.91
C ARG A 210 -7.36 5.87 7.71
N PHE A 211 -7.02 6.86 6.89
CA PHE A 211 -7.91 7.95 6.54
C PHE A 211 -9.19 7.43 5.87
N LEU A 212 -9.07 6.50 4.92
CA LEU A 212 -10.20 5.88 4.24
C LEU A 212 -11.11 5.13 5.22
N LEU A 213 -10.55 4.36 6.15
CA LEU A 213 -11.33 3.67 7.18
C LEU A 213 -12.04 4.65 8.12
N TRP A 214 -11.42 5.78 8.44
CA TRP A 214 -12.06 6.85 9.21
C TRP A 214 -13.24 7.49 8.46
N VAL A 215 -13.08 7.75 7.16
CA VAL A 215 -14.18 8.24 6.29
C VAL A 215 -15.31 7.21 6.21
N LEU A 216 -14.99 5.92 5.98
CA LEU A 216 -15.97 4.84 5.92
C LEU A 216 -16.69 4.62 7.25
N LYS A 217 -15.99 4.76 8.38
CA LYS A 217 -16.59 4.79 9.72
C LYS A 217 -17.62 5.91 9.83
N SER A 218 -17.24 7.13 9.45
CA SER A 218 -18.11 8.30 9.53
C SER A 218 -19.36 8.16 8.66
N MET A 219 -19.19 7.63 7.43
CA MET A 219 -20.26 7.45 6.46
C MET A 219 -21.20 6.28 6.79
N THR A 220 -20.66 5.12 7.18
CA THR A 220 -21.43 3.87 7.33
C THR A 220 -21.87 3.62 8.77
N ARG A 221 -21.20 4.23 9.76
CA ARG A 221 -21.41 4.03 11.21
C ARG A 221 -21.41 2.56 11.67
N ARG A 222 -20.71 1.72 10.93
CA ARG A 222 -20.54 0.29 11.19
C ARG A 222 -19.53 0.03 12.30
N ALA A 223 -19.85 -0.87 13.22
CA ALA A 223 -19.02 -1.20 14.39
C ALA A 223 -17.68 -1.80 13.98
N GLU A 224 -17.64 -2.49 12.84
CA GLU A 224 -16.46 -3.14 12.28
C GLU A 224 -15.34 -2.12 11.97
N PHE A 225 -15.69 -0.94 11.41
CA PHE A 225 -14.70 0.11 11.14
C PHE A 225 -14.15 0.76 12.41
N GLU A 226 -14.99 0.89 13.43
CA GLU A 226 -14.55 1.37 14.74
C GLU A 226 -13.63 0.36 15.41
N TYR A 227 -13.98 -0.92 15.38
CA TYR A 227 -13.14 -2.01 15.87
C TYR A 227 -11.78 -2.02 15.16
N MET A 228 -11.74 -1.86 13.83
CA MET A 228 -10.49 -1.80 13.06
C MET A 228 -9.58 -0.63 13.46
N LEU A 229 -10.15 0.55 13.69
CA LEU A 229 -9.37 1.74 14.02
C LEU A 229 -8.83 1.74 15.46
N LYS A 230 -9.53 1.06 16.38
CA LYS A 230 -9.15 0.91 17.80
C LYS A 230 -8.17 -0.25 18.01
N ASN A 231 -8.44 -1.40 17.38
CA ASN A 231 -7.71 -2.66 17.60
C ASN A 231 -6.81 -3.01 16.41
N SER A 232 -6.13 -2.02 15.84
CA SER A 232 -5.30 -2.18 14.65
C SER A 232 -4.19 -3.23 14.82
N GLN A 233 -3.63 -3.35 16.04
CA GLN A 233 -2.63 -4.36 16.37
C GLN A 233 -3.21 -5.79 16.40
N GLU A 234 -4.43 -5.96 16.92
CA GLU A 234 -5.06 -7.30 17.06
C GLU A 234 -5.46 -7.91 15.71
N ILE A 235 -5.67 -7.07 14.69
CA ILE A 235 -5.94 -7.48 13.32
C ILE A 235 -4.69 -8.09 12.67
N GLY A 236 -3.50 -7.64 13.10
CA GLY A 236 -2.22 -8.16 12.63
C GLY A 236 -1.94 -7.89 11.15
N TYR A 237 -2.54 -6.84 10.56
CA TYR A 237 -2.21 -6.37 9.21
C TYR A 237 -1.15 -5.27 9.31
N SER A 238 0.04 -5.50 8.75
CA SER A 238 1.23 -4.65 8.94
C SER A 238 1.01 -3.18 8.56
N HIS A 239 0.22 -2.92 7.52
CA HIS A 239 -0.03 -1.55 7.06
C HIS A 239 -1.20 -0.85 7.77
N LEU A 240 -1.96 -1.55 8.64
CA LEU A 240 -2.99 -0.92 9.44
C LEU A 240 -2.33 -0.30 10.68
N LEU A 241 -1.77 0.89 10.50
CA LEU A 241 -1.09 1.60 11.57
C LEU A 241 -2.07 2.23 12.57
N PRO A 242 -1.70 2.36 13.85
CA PRO A 242 -2.39 3.23 14.81
C PRO A 242 -2.38 4.70 14.36
N HIS A 243 -3.17 5.55 15.03
CA HIS A 243 -3.35 6.96 14.63
C HIS A 243 -2.04 7.75 14.59
N LEU A 244 -1.25 7.68 15.65
CA LEU A 244 -0.04 8.49 15.78
C LEU A 244 1.04 8.08 14.76
N PRO A 245 1.39 6.79 14.57
CA PRO A 245 2.35 6.38 13.55
C PRO A 245 1.89 6.71 12.12
N SER A 246 0.60 6.53 11.83
CA SER A 246 0.00 6.90 10.54
C SER A 246 0.15 8.39 10.23
N LEU A 247 -0.09 9.25 11.22
CA LEU A 247 0.05 10.70 11.06
C LEU A 247 1.53 11.11 10.94
N LEU A 248 2.40 10.51 11.76
CA LEU A 248 3.84 10.79 11.71
C LEU A 248 4.45 10.39 10.36
N LEU A 249 4.03 9.24 9.81
CA LEU A 249 4.44 8.82 8.46
C LEU A 249 4.05 9.90 7.44
N PHE A 250 2.80 10.34 7.44
CA PHE A 250 2.33 11.41 6.55
C PHE A 250 3.19 12.68 6.69
N VAL A 251 3.38 13.16 7.92
CA VAL A 251 4.14 14.40 8.19
C VAL A 251 5.60 14.27 7.75
N THR A 252 6.25 13.14 8.04
CA THR A 252 7.65 12.90 7.65
C THR A 252 7.81 12.79 6.14
N VAL A 253 6.90 12.12 5.43
CA VAL A 253 6.92 12.08 3.96
C VAL A 253 6.83 13.49 3.37
N VAL A 254 5.84 14.28 3.80
CA VAL A 254 5.66 15.66 3.32
C VAL A 254 6.88 16.52 3.66
N LEU A 255 7.38 16.45 4.90
CA LEU A 255 8.53 17.23 5.35
C LEU A 255 9.78 16.97 4.50
N PHE A 256 10.12 15.70 4.28
CA PHE A 256 11.29 15.35 3.47
C PHE A 256 11.12 15.76 2.01
N VAL A 257 9.94 15.60 1.41
CA VAL A 257 9.68 16.06 0.04
C VAL A 257 9.86 17.58 -0.06
N VAL A 258 9.37 18.35 0.93
CA VAL A 258 9.52 19.81 0.96
C VAL A 258 10.99 20.21 1.13
N ILE A 259 11.73 19.57 2.04
CA ILE A 259 13.16 19.83 2.24
C ILE A 259 13.92 19.55 0.95
N GLN A 260 13.68 18.40 0.32
CA GLN A 260 14.32 18.01 -0.94
C GLN A 260 14.02 19.01 -2.05
N LEU A 261 12.76 19.44 -2.16
CA LEU A 261 12.33 20.44 -3.13
C LEU A 261 13.07 21.77 -2.94
N ILE A 262 13.22 22.23 -1.70
CA ILE A 262 13.95 23.46 -1.39
C ILE A 262 15.42 23.35 -1.82
N PHE A 263 16.11 22.27 -1.45
CA PHE A 263 17.51 22.06 -1.85
C PHE A 263 17.66 21.94 -3.37
N PHE A 264 16.77 21.20 -4.03
CA PHE A 264 16.79 21.06 -5.48
C PHE A 264 16.57 22.41 -6.18
N CYS A 265 15.58 23.19 -5.75
CA CYS A 265 15.36 24.53 -6.28
C CYS A 265 16.52 25.49 -5.97
N ALA A 266 17.22 25.36 -4.84
CA ALA A 266 18.35 26.22 -4.52
C ALA A 266 19.60 25.90 -5.36
N LEU A 267 19.87 24.61 -5.60
CA LEU A 267 21.12 24.15 -6.21
C LEU A 267 21.02 23.97 -7.73
N GLU A 268 19.86 23.57 -8.26
CA GLU A 268 19.69 23.18 -9.67
C GLU A 268 18.95 24.22 -10.52
N TRP A 269 18.57 25.38 -9.96
CA TRP A 269 17.73 26.33 -10.69
C TRP A 269 18.31 26.78 -12.05
N HIS A 270 19.63 26.86 -12.12
CA HIS A 270 20.39 27.33 -13.29
C HIS A 270 21.16 26.20 -13.98
N SER A 271 20.91 24.93 -13.65
CA SER A 271 21.62 23.80 -14.26
C SER A 271 21.13 23.48 -15.66
N GLU A 272 21.95 22.74 -16.40
CA GLU A 272 21.61 22.26 -17.74
C GLU A 272 20.42 21.30 -17.73
N ALA A 273 20.25 20.53 -16.63
CA ALA A 273 19.14 19.60 -16.44
C ALA A 273 17.76 20.28 -16.59
N LEU A 274 17.63 21.50 -16.05
CA LEU A 274 16.40 22.30 -16.10
C LEU A 274 16.40 23.38 -17.20
N SER A 275 17.40 23.34 -18.10
CA SER A 275 17.51 24.31 -19.18
C SER A 275 16.32 24.25 -20.15
N GLY A 276 15.90 25.42 -20.65
CA GLY A 276 14.79 25.52 -21.61
C GLY A 276 13.39 25.29 -21.01
N MET A 277 13.27 25.24 -19.69
CA MET A 277 11.98 25.16 -18.98
C MET A 277 11.59 26.48 -18.34
N ASN A 278 10.28 26.77 -18.33
CA ASN A 278 9.75 27.94 -17.63
C ASN A 278 9.69 27.73 -16.11
N PHE A 279 9.39 28.79 -15.35
CA PHE A 279 9.33 28.74 -13.88
C PHE A 279 8.41 27.61 -13.37
N TYR A 280 7.21 27.50 -13.92
CA TYR A 280 6.22 26.48 -13.54
C TYR A 280 6.71 25.05 -13.80
N GLN A 281 7.29 24.80 -14.98
CA GLN A 281 7.89 23.53 -15.34
C GLN A 281 9.04 23.16 -14.41
N LYS A 282 9.89 24.12 -14.04
CA LYS A 282 11.01 23.89 -13.11
C LYS A 282 10.53 23.46 -11.73
N VAL A 283 9.50 24.11 -11.19
CA VAL A 283 8.94 23.74 -9.88
C VAL A 283 8.34 22.34 -9.91
N ILE A 284 7.56 22.01 -10.94
CA ILE A 284 6.97 20.66 -11.07
C ILE A 284 8.05 19.61 -11.30
N ALA A 285 9.06 19.91 -12.09
CA ALA A 285 10.19 19.02 -12.31
C ALA A 285 10.94 18.73 -11.02
N ALA A 286 11.26 19.77 -10.25
CA ALA A 286 11.90 19.64 -8.95
C ALA A 286 11.04 18.82 -7.97
N MET A 287 9.73 19.05 -7.96
CA MET A 287 8.79 18.29 -7.13
C MET A 287 8.74 16.82 -7.55
N PHE A 288 8.66 16.54 -8.86
CA PHE A 288 8.64 15.19 -9.40
C PHE A 288 9.91 14.42 -9.03
N LEU A 289 11.10 15.01 -9.24
CA LEU A 289 12.38 14.41 -8.86
C LEU A 289 12.47 14.20 -7.35
N SER A 290 12.03 15.15 -6.54
CA SER A 290 12.06 15.05 -5.07
C SER A 290 11.19 13.92 -4.53
N VAL A 291 10.02 13.69 -5.15
CA VAL A 291 9.13 12.57 -4.78
C VAL A 291 9.73 11.25 -5.25
N ASN A 292 10.20 11.18 -6.51
CA ASN A 292 10.67 9.93 -7.09
C ASN A 292 12.03 9.47 -6.57
N SER A 293 12.92 10.38 -6.17
CA SER A 293 14.24 10.04 -5.65
C SER A 293 14.17 9.17 -4.40
N ARG A 294 13.09 9.30 -3.63
CA ARG A 294 12.86 8.50 -2.43
C ARG A 294 11.97 7.29 -2.69
N HIS A 295 11.04 7.40 -3.65
CA HIS A 295 9.87 6.53 -3.67
C HIS A 295 9.70 5.70 -4.92
N ALA A 296 10.10 6.12 -6.12
CA ALA A 296 9.71 5.37 -7.32
C ALA A 296 10.72 5.39 -8.46
N GLY A 297 11.92 5.96 -8.32
CA GLY A 297 12.99 5.79 -9.31
C GLY A 297 12.74 6.41 -10.70
N GLU A 298 11.58 7.02 -10.94
CA GLU A 298 11.29 7.72 -12.19
C GLU A 298 12.08 9.03 -12.25
N SER A 299 12.77 9.26 -13.36
CA SER A 299 13.57 10.48 -13.56
C SER A 299 13.16 11.24 -14.80
N ILE A 300 13.22 12.56 -14.69
CA ILE A 300 13.01 13.54 -15.77
C ILE A 300 14.29 14.33 -16.10
N ALA A 301 15.41 13.96 -15.49
CA ALA A 301 16.72 14.58 -15.68
C ALA A 301 17.79 13.49 -15.75
N ASP A 302 18.86 13.75 -16.50
CA ASP A 302 20.03 12.88 -16.46
C ASP A 302 20.75 13.10 -15.13
N LEU A 303 20.87 12.05 -14.32
CA LEU A 303 21.56 12.13 -13.02
C LEU A 303 23.02 12.57 -13.18
N SER A 304 23.67 12.28 -14.31
CA SER A 304 25.04 12.72 -14.57
C SER A 304 25.18 14.23 -14.75
N SER A 305 24.08 14.92 -15.08
CA SER A 305 24.04 16.37 -15.27
C SER A 305 23.68 17.16 -14.01
N LEU A 306 23.29 16.48 -12.93
CA LEU A 306 22.95 17.10 -11.66
C LEU A 306 24.20 17.38 -10.82
N SER A 307 24.12 18.39 -9.95
CA SER A 307 25.22 18.70 -9.04
C SER A 307 25.53 17.52 -8.09
N PRO A 308 26.81 17.33 -7.72
CA PRO A 308 27.19 16.29 -6.76
C PRO A 308 26.45 16.39 -5.42
N ALA A 309 26.10 17.59 -4.99
CA ALA A 309 25.36 17.83 -3.75
C ALA A 309 23.96 17.20 -3.79
N ILE A 310 23.24 17.32 -4.91
CA ILE A 310 21.92 16.70 -5.09
C ILE A 310 22.02 15.18 -5.21
N LEU A 311 23.07 14.66 -5.84
CA LEU A 311 23.31 13.22 -5.91
C LEU A 311 23.55 12.61 -4.52
N VAL A 312 24.34 13.27 -3.68
CA VAL A 312 24.53 12.87 -2.28
C VAL A 312 23.21 12.92 -1.52
N LEU A 313 22.42 13.98 -1.73
CA LEU A 313 21.12 14.14 -1.10
C LEU A 313 20.15 13.01 -1.53
N PHE A 314 20.09 12.66 -2.82
CA PHE A 314 19.30 11.50 -3.31
C PHE A 314 19.79 10.19 -2.70
N ALA A 315 21.10 9.96 -2.61
CA ALA A 315 21.66 8.77 -1.99
C ALA A 315 21.27 8.65 -0.50
N ILE A 316 21.34 9.76 0.25
CA ILE A 316 20.89 9.81 1.65
C ILE A 316 19.40 9.48 1.74
N MET A 317 18.56 10.11 0.91
CA MET A 317 17.10 9.85 0.94
C MET A 317 16.74 8.41 0.58
N MET A 318 17.47 7.78 -0.34
CA MET A 318 17.32 6.35 -0.66
C MET A 318 17.72 5.45 0.52
N LEU A 319 18.84 5.76 1.18
CA LEU A 319 19.41 4.93 2.26
C LEU A 319 18.64 5.09 3.58
N ASP A 320 18.22 6.31 3.91
CA ASP A 320 17.62 6.65 5.20
C ASP A 320 16.23 6.00 5.41
N LEU A 321 15.55 5.44 4.39
CA LEU A 321 14.25 4.80 4.63
C LEU A 321 14.28 3.30 4.80
N SER A 322 15.28 2.61 4.26
CA SER A 322 15.43 1.18 4.53
C SER A 322 15.62 0.93 6.03
N THR A 323 16.22 1.88 6.75
CA THR A 323 16.58 1.75 8.15
C THR A 323 15.50 2.31 9.08
N TYR A 324 14.92 3.49 8.80
CA TYR A 324 14.03 4.17 9.75
C TYR A 324 12.60 3.62 9.77
N SER A 325 12.08 3.05 8.68
CA SER A 325 10.78 2.34 8.73
C SER A 325 10.84 1.10 9.61
N ILE A 326 11.99 0.44 9.74
CA ILE A 326 12.16 -0.73 10.60
C ILE A 326 12.52 -0.33 12.04
N LEU A 327 13.44 0.63 12.22
CA LEU A 327 13.85 1.10 13.55
C LEU A 327 12.78 1.91 14.26
N PHE A 328 11.98 2.72 13.55
CA PHE A 328 10.87 3.44 14.18
C PHE A 328 9.76 2.48 14.63
N TYR A 329 9.46 1.45 13.84
CA TYR A 329 8.54 0.38 14.25
C TYR A 329 9.09 -0.39 15.47
N HIS A 330 10.37 -0.76 15.46
CA HIS A 330 10.96 -1.52 16.57
C HIS A 330 11.09 -0.70 17.87
N ARG A 331 11.33 0.62 17.77
CA ARG A 331 11.52 1.48 18.95
C ARG A 331 10.19 1.98 19.54
N LEU A 332 9.13 2.06 18.75
CA LEU A 332 7.77 2.37 19.23
C LEU A 332 7.02 1.13 19.73
N LEU A 333 7.46 -0.09 19.37
CA LEU A 333 6.96 -1.35 19.95
C LEU A 333 7.63 -1.71 21.29
N LEU A 334 8.68 -0.99 21.69
CA LEU A 334 9.44 -1.21 22.93
C LEU A 334 9.19 -0.14 24.01
N VAL A 335 8.26 0.79 23.79
CA VAL A 335 7.80 1.80 24.76
C VAL A 335 6.28 1.71 24.87
#